data_AF-A0A8K0TCQ7-F1
#
_entry.id   AF-A0A8K0TCQ7-F1
#
_cell.length_a   1.000
_cell.length_b   1.000
_cell.length_c   1.000
_cell.angle_alpha   90.00
_cell.angle_beta   90.00
_cell.angle_gamma   90.00
#
_symmetry.space_group_name_H-M   'P 1'
#
loop_
_entity.id
_entity.type
_entity.pdbx_description
1 polymer ?
#
loop_
_entity_poly.entity_id
_entity_poly.type
_entity_poly.pdbx_seq_one_letter_code
_entity_poly.pdbx_strand_id
1 'polypeptide(L)'
;MPGRTETPEDPVANAQVDTEMDDNQSQLDGEYIEDTEETEGYDSTQQRVRILPGSTETAASFEVIDEGHTLGNALRFVVMKNPDVEFCAYSIPHPSENVMNIRIQTYSGPAVAALSKGLQDIQDMCDVVSDEFTKSLSEYKVDRMEA
;
A
#
# COMPACT_ATOMS: atom_id res chain seq x y z
N MET A 1 47.24 25.25 -0.43
CA MET A 1 46.77 26.65 -0.51
C MET A 1 45.76 26.88 0.62
N PRO A 2 45.80 28.03 1.30
CA PRO A 2 45.09 28.31 2.55
C PRO A 2 43.70 28.93 2.33
N GLY A 3 42.83 28.83 3.35
CA GLY A 3 41.92 29.93 3.73
C GLY A 3 40.43 29.79 3.41
N ARG A 4 39.68 29.26 4.40
CA ARG A 4 38.26 29.52 4.66
C ARG A 4 38.05 31.04 4.83
N THR A 5 37.00 31.60 4.24
CA THR A 5 36.54 32.97 4.55
C THR A 5 35.11 32.92 5.07
N GLU A 6 34.98 33.29 6.33
CA GLU A 6 33.74 33.54 7.06
C GLU A 6 33.38 35.03 6.93
N THR A 7 32.10 35.35 6.91
CA THR A 7 31.58 36.73 6.98
C THR A 7 30.44 36.78 8.00
N PRO A 8 30.22 37.93 8.67
CA PRO A 8 30.17 38.03 10.13
C PRO A 8 28.76 38.17 10.75
N GLU A 9 28.74 37.95 12.07
CA GLU A 9 27.64 38.01 13.06
C GLU A 9 27.48 39.47 13.55
N ASP A 10 26.28 40.04 13.75
CA ASP A 10 25.46 40.07 15.00
C ASP A 10 24.48 41.30 14.91
N PRO A 11 23.45 41.55 15.79
CA PRO A 11 23.33 41.09 17.17
C PRO A 11 21.93 40.63 17.69
N VAL A 12 22.03 40.03 18.86
CA VAL A 12 21.04 39.53 19.84
C VAL A 12 20.02 40.58 20.32
N ALA A 13 18.76 40.16 20.52
CA ALA A 13 17.85 40.75 21.49
C ALA A 13 17.12 39.64 22.27
N ASN A 14 17.44 39.58 23.56
CA ASN A 14 16.94 38.65 24.57
C ASN A 14 15.71 39.28 25.26
N ALA A 15 14.60 38.56 25.41
CA ALA A 15 13.53 38.93 26.34
C ALA A 15 12.85 37.67 26.87
N GLN A 16 13.25 37.27 28.07
CA GLN A 16 12.49 36.36 28.92
C GLN A 16 11.21 37.08 29.39
N VAL A 17 10.06 36.41 29.28
CA VAL A 17 8.88 36.69 30.12
C VAL A 17 8.31 35.33 30.54
N ASP A 18 8.52 34.99 31.82
CA ASP A 18 7.72 34.01 32.56
C ASP A 18 6.28 34.50 32.61
N THR A 19 5.31 33.66 32.22
CA THR A 19 3.91 33.82 32.63
C THR A 19 3.24 32.45 32.68
N GLU A 20 3.25 31.90 33.91
CA GLU A 20 2.20 31.16 34.63
C GLU A 20 1.16 30.34 33.85
N MET A 21 1.01 29.07 34.26
CA MET A 21 -0.09 28.18 33.89
C MET A 21 -1.40 28.73 34.48
N ASP A 22 -2.36 29.10 33.63
CA ASP A 22 -3.74 29.39 34.03
C ASP A 22 -4.64 28.18 33.72
N ASP A 23 -4.95 27.41 34.76
CA ASP A 23 -6.01 26.40 34.75
C ASP A 23 -7.37 27.13 34.71
N ASN A 24 -7.95 27.25 33.52
CA ASN A 24 -9.36 27.64 33.41
C ASN A 24 -10.16 26.60 32.62
N GLN A 25 -10.63 25.59 33.34
CA GLN A 25 -11.79 24.78 32.94
C GLN A 25 -13.01 25.67 32.77
N SER A 26 -13.64 25.68 31.58
CA SER A 26 -15.05 25.25 31.44
C SER A 26 -15.63 25.45 30.02
N GLN A 27 -16.41 24.43 29.61
CA GLN A 27 -17.54 24.43 28.66
C GLN A 27 -17.21 24.60 27.16
N LEU A 28 -17.30 23.56 26.32
CA LEU A 28 -18.46 22.81 25.80
C LEU A 28 -19.05 23.42 24.53
N ASP A 29 -18.44 23.03 23.40
CA ASP A 29 -19.04 23.01 22.07
C ASP A 29 -18.21 22.02 21.22
N GLY A 30 -18.57 20.75 21.36
CA GLY A 30 -18.05 19.68 20.53
C GLY A 30 -18.53 19.86 19.09
N GLU A 31 -17.63 20.33 18.23
CA GLU A 31 -17.74 20.09 16.80
C GLU A 31 -17.22 18.66 16.55
N TYR A 32 -18.15 17.71 16.47
CA TYR A 32 -17.87 16.43 15.87
C TYR A 32 -17.49 16.69 14.43
N ILE A 33 -16.19 16.62 14.13
CA ILE A 33 -15.74 16.43 12.76
C ILE A 33 -16.23 15.03 12.38
N GLU A 34 -17.30 14.96 11.59
CA GLU A 34 -17.55 13.77 10.78
C GLU A 34 -16.30 13.61 9.92
N ASP A 35 -15.47 12.62 10.23
CA ASP A 35 -14.60 12.01 9.23
C ASP A 35 -15.56 11.45 8.17
N THR A 36 -15.97 12.30 7.24
CA THR A 36 -16.50 11.85 5.97
C THR A 36 -15.35 11.08 5.35
N GLU A 37 -15.40 9.75 5.44
CA GLU A 37 -14.65 8.90 4.54
C GLU A 37 -15.01 9.40 3.14
N GLU A 38 -14.12 10.19 2.53
CA GLU A 38 -14.12 10.39 1.10
C GLU A 38 -13.85 8.99 0.54
N THR A 39 -14.92 8.21 0.36
CA THR A 39 -14.88 7.00 -0.43
C THR A 39 -14.50 7.48 -1.83
N GLU A 40 -13.21 7.45 -2.15
CA GLU A 40 -12.75 7.64 -3.52
C GLU A 40 -13.56 6.67 -4.37
N GLY A 41 -14.44 7.23 -5.20
CA GLY A 41 -15.40 6.45 -5.95
C GLY A 41 -14.65 5.51 -6.88
N TYR A 42 -14.68 4.21 -6.57
CA TYR A 42 -14.33 3.18 -7.54
C TYR A 42 -15.30 3.31 -8.72
N ASP A 43 -14.86 3.97 -9.79
CA ASP A 43 -15.59 4.00 -11.05
C ASP A 43 -15.58 2.60 -11.66
N SER A 44 -16.57 1.79 -11.29
CA SER A 44 -16.79 0.42 -11.77
C SER A 44 -16.90 0.30 -13.30
N THR A 45 -16.96 1.42 -14.03
CA THR A 45 -17.03 1.41 -15.49
C THR A 45 -15.66 1.31 -16.18
N GLN A 46 -14.56 1.52 -15.46
CA GLN A 46 -13.21 1.48 -16.04
C GLN A 46 -12.60 0.08 -15.97
N GLN A 47 -12.35 -0.51 -17.14
CA GLN A 47 -11.63 -1.78 -17.25
C GLN A 47 -10.15 -1.59 -16.88
N ARG A 48 -9.77 -1.98 -15.66
CA ARG A 48 -8.39 -1.83 -15.15
C ARG A 48 -7.41 -2.92 -15.61
N VAL A 49 -7.91 -4.05 -16.13
CA VAL A 49 -7.08 -5.18 -16.58
C VAL A 49 -7.32 -5.47 -18.05
N ARG A 50 -6.25 -5.49 -18.86
CA ARG A 50 -6.30 -5.80 -20.29
C ARG A 50 -5.40 -6.98 -20.62
N ILE A 51 -5.84 -7.86 -21.51
CA ILE A 51 -5.00 -8.94 -22.05
C ILE A 51 -4.26 -8.38 -23.27
N LEU A 52 -2.93 -8.47 -23.27
CA LEU A 52 -2.08 -8.03 -24.38
C LEU A 52 -2.09 -9.07 -25.52
N PRO A 53 -1.89 -8.61 -26.78
CA PRO A 53 -1.80 -9.51 -27.94
C PRO A 53 -0.62 -10.48 -27.82
N GLY A 54 -0.76 -11.68 -28.38
CA GLY A 54 0.23 -12.76 -28.23
C GLY A 54 0.02 -13.63 -26.99
N SER A 55 -1.18 -13.57 -26.41
CA SER A 55 -1.62 -14.47 -25.34
C SER A 55 -2.18 -15.76 -25.94
N THR A 56 -1.70 -16.90 -25.46
CA THR A 56 -2.28 -18.24 -25.68
C THR A 56 -3.02 -18.68 -24.43
N GLU A 57 -3.72 -19.81 -24.48
CA GLU A 57 -4.43 -20.34 -23.31
C GLU A 57 -3.48 -20.58 -22.13
N THR A 58 -2.30 -21.14 -22.37
CA THR A 58 -1.30 -21.46 -21.33
C THR A 58 -0.32 -20.32 -21.03
N ALA A 59 -0.26 -19.28 -21.86
CA ALA A 59 0.69 -18.19 -21.68
C ALA A 59 0.07 -16.85 -22.06
N ALA A 60 -0.25 -16.03 -21.06
CA ALA A 60 -0.91 -14.74 -21.26
C ALA A 60 -0.11 -13.59 -20.64
N SER A 61 -0.17 -12.44 -21.31
CA SER A 61 0.33 -11.17 -20.79
C SER A 61 -0.85 -10.30 -20.40
N PHE A 62 -0.87 -9.83 -19.16
CA PHE A 62 -1.87 -8.91 -18.65
C PHE A 62 -1.23 -7.55 -18.39
N GLU A 63 -1.98 -6.51 -18.68
CA GLU A 63 -1.66 -5.13 -18.39
C GLU A 63 -2.66 -4.63 -17.35
N VAL A 64 -2.15 -4.05 -16.27
CA VAL A 64 -2.93 -3.54 -15.15
C VAL A 64 -2.67 -2.05 -15.00
N ILE A 65 -3.74 -1.27 -15.06
CA ILE A 65 -3.71 0.19 -15.02
C ILE A 65 -3.81 0.68 -13.57
N ASP A 66 -3.04 1.71 -13.25
CA ASP A 66 -2.94 2.31 -11.91
C ASP A 66 -2.47 1.32 -10.84
N GLU A 67 -1.57 0.41 -11.22
CA GLU A 67 -0.92 -0.54 -10.31
C GLU A 67 0.59 -0.57 -10.53
N GLY A 68 1.33 -1.02 -9.52
CA GLY A 68 2.80 -0.99 -9.53
C GLY A 68 3.46 -2.10 -8.72
N HIS A 69 4.67 -1.83 -8.20
CA HIS A 69 5.49 -2.82 -7.51
C HIS A 69 4.81 -3.49 -6.31
N THR A 70 3.92 -2.77 -5.61
CA THR A 70 3.18 -3.29 -4.45
C THR A 70 2.37 -4.52 -4.84
N LEU A 71 1.43 -4.38 -5.77
CA LEU A 71 0.63 -5.50 -6.26
C LEU A 71 1.46 -6.47 -7.09
N GLY A 72 2.34 -5.95 -7.96
CA GLY A 72 3.15 -6.78 -8.87
C GLY A 72 4.06 -7.77 -8.16
N ASN A 73 4.78 -7.32 -7.14
CA ASN A 73 5.69 -8.21 -6.40
C ASN A 73 4.93 -9.23 -5.55
N ALA A 74 3.84 -8.81 -4.91
CA ALA A 74 2.98 -9.72 -4.14
C ALA A 74 2.38 -10.81 -5.05
N LEU A 75 1.80 -10.40 -6.17
CA LEU A 75 1.18 -11.31 -7.14
C LEU A 75 2.19 -12.26 -7.78
N ARG A 76 3.39 -11.75 -8.15
CA ARG A 76 4.47 -12.61 -8.62
C ARG A 76 4.83 -13.68 -7.60
N PHE A 77 4.94 -13.32 -6.32
CA PHE A 77 5.32 -14.27 -5.28
C PHE A 77 4.25 -15.35 -5.09
N VAL A 78 2.98 -14.96 -4.97
CA VAL A 78 1.88 -15.90 -4.72
C VAL A 78 1.62 -16.79 -5.93
N VAL A 79 1.58 -16.23 -7.14
CA VAL A 79 1.35 -17.01 -8.37
C VAL A 79 2.46 -18.04 -8.60
N MET A 80 3.72 -17.71 -8.29
CA MET A 80 4.83 -18.67 -8.36
C MET A 80 4.76 -19.81 -7.34
N LYS A 81 3.93 -19.71 -6.29
CA LYS A 81 3.70 -20.82 -5.36
C LYS A 81 2.75 -21.87 -5.91
N ASN A 82 1.96 -21.54 -6.93
CA ASN A 82 1.07 -22.48 -7.57
C ASN A 82 1.88 -23.48 -8.41
N PRO A 83 1.82 -24.81 -8.15
CA PRO A 83 2.58 -25.81 -8.89
C PRO A 83 2.22 -25.88 -10.38
N ASP A 84 1.04 -25.39 -10.76
CA ASP A 84 0.59 -25.37 -12.16
C ASP A 84 1.23 -24.23 -12.98
N VAL A 85 1.93 -23.30 -12.32
CA VAL A 85 2.61 -22.17 -12.95
C VAL A 85 4.07 -22.50 -13.19
N GLU A 86 4.50 -22.35 -14.43
CA GLU A 86 5.91 -22.50 -14.83
C GLU A 86 6.68 -21.20 -14.65
N PHE A 87 6.07 -20.08 -15.07
CA PHE A 87 6.74 -18.80 -15.10
C PHE A 87 5.77 -17.67 -14.78
N CYS A 88 6.18 -16.78 -13.88
CA CYS A 88 5.50 -15.54 -13.61
C CYS A 88 6.52 -14.42 -13.41
N ALA A 89 6.34 -13.33 -14.15
CA ALA A 89 7.15 -12.13 -14.03
C ALA A 89 6.30 -10.88 -14.28
N TYR A 90 6.65 -9.80 -13.59
CA TYR A 90 6.06 -8.49 -13.84
C TYR A 90 7.15 -7.48 -14.23
N SER A 91 6.76 -6.47 -14.99
CA SER A 91 7.62 -5.35 -15.35
C SER A 91 6.80 -4.06 -15.43
N ILE A 92 7.44 -2.96 -15.07
CA ILE A 92 6.92 -1.61 -15.32
C ILE A 92 7.70 -1.09 -16.53
N PRO A 93 7.05 -0.85 -17.69
CA PRO A 93 7.74 -0.47 -18.92
C PRO A 93 8.46 0.87 -18.75
N HIS A 94 7.84 1.81 -18.03
CA HIS A 94 8.43 3.12 -17.75
C HIS A 94 7.89 3.67 -16.42
N PRO A 95 8.72 4.24 -15.52
CA PRO A 95 8.30 4.68 -14.19
C PRO A 95 7.33 5.88 -14.20
N SER A 96 7.21 6.59 -15.32
CA SER A 96 6.25 7.70 -15.47
C SER A 96 4.88 7.26 -16.01
N GLU A 97 4.72 5.99 -16.36
CA GLU A 97 3.44 5.42 -16.76
C GLU A 97 2.92 4.56 -15.60
N ASN A 98 1.68 4.81 -15.17
CA ASN A 98 1.02 4.01 -14.13
C ASN A 98 0.46 2.71 -14.73
N VAL A 99 1.32 1.93 -15.37
CA VAL A 99 0.96 0.68 -16.03
C VAL A 99 1.93 -0.41 -15.62
N MET A 100 1.40 -1.55 -15.22
CA MET A 100 2.16 -2.74 -14.89
C MET A 100 1.82 -3.88 -15.83
N ASN A 101 2.83 -4.54 -16.37
CA ASN A 101 2.66 -5.73 -17.19
C ASN A 101 3.02 -6.97 -16.39
N ILE A 102 2.20 -8.01 -16.46
CA ILE A 102 2.48 -9.32 -15.86
C ILE A 102 2.32 -10.42 -16.90
N ARG A 103 3.35 -11.27 -17.02
CA ARG A 103 3.35 -12.45 -17.89
C ARG A 103 3.25 -13.69 -17.03
N ILE A 104 2.25 -14.53 -17.31
CA ILE A 104 2.05 -15.82 -16.65
C ILE A 104 2.12 -16.92 -17.72
N GLN A 105 2.89 -17.96 -17.44
CA GLN A 105 2.96 -19.19 -18.22
C GLN A 105 2.68 -20.37 -17.29
N THR A 106 1.74 -21.22 -17.67
CA THR A 106 1.31 -22.41 -16.93
C THR A 106 1.77 -23.67 -17.64
N TYR A 107 2.06 -24.73 -16.88
CA TYR A 107 2.35 -26.05 -17.43
C TYR A 107 1.11 -26.67 -18.07
N SER A 108 -0.04 -26.49 -17.41
CA SER A 108 -1.33 -26.95 -17.89
C SER A 108 -2.44 -26.02 -17.40
N GLY A 109 -3.47 -25.84 -18.23
CA GLY A 109 -4.63 -25.02 -17.91
C GLY A 109 -4.48 -23.53 -18.25
N PRO A 110 -5.58 -22.77 -18.14
CA PRO A 110 -5.62 -21.39 -18.61
C PRO A 110 -4.87 -20.41 -17.68
N ALA A 111 -4.00 -19.58 -18.24
CA ALA A 111 -3.24 -18.56 -17.51
C ALA A 111 -4.14 -17.54 -16.78
N VAL A 112 -5.34 -17.29 -17.32
CA VAL A 112 -6.38 -16.43 -16.69
C VAL A 112 -6.87 -17.01 -15.36
N ALA A 113 -7.02 -18.34 -15.27
CA ALA A 113 -7.42 -19.00 -14.03
C ALA A 113 -6.29 -18.92 -13.00
N ALA A 114 -5.03 -19.08 -13.42
CA ALA A 114 -3.88 -18.91 -12.54
C ALA A 114 -3.79 -17.48 -11.96
N LEU A 115 -4.07 -16.45 -12.78
CA LEU A 115 -4.16 -15.07 -12.31
C LEU A 115 -5.28 -14.88 -11.29
N SER A 116 -6.48 -15.37 -11.60
CA SER A 116 -7.66 -15.22 -10.73
C SER A 116 -7.45 -15.92 -9.39
N LYS A 117 -6.89 -17.13 -9.41
CA LYS A 117 -6.50 -17.88 -8.21
C LYS A 117 -5.45 -17.12 -7.39
N GLY A 118 -4.41 -16.59 -8.03
CA GLY A 118 -3.38 -15.83 -7.33
C GLY A 118 -3.90 -14.56 -6.65
N LEU A 119 -4.89 -13.90 -7.23
CA LEU A 119 -5.57 -12.75 -6.61
C LEU A 119 -6.45 -13.16 -5.42
N GLN A 120 -7.11 -14.32 -5.50
CA GLN A 120 -7.88 -14.86 -4.37
C GLN A 120 -6.94 -15.26 -3.22
N ASP A 121 -5.85 -15.96 -3.52
CA ASP A 121 -4.87 -16.39 -2.53
C ASP A 121 -4.24 -15.20 -1.77
N ILE A 122 -4.09 -14.04 -2.41
CA ILE A 122 -3.64 -12.80 -1.74
C ILE A 122 -4.70 -12.28 -0.77
N GLN A 123 -5.97 -12.25 -1.18
CA GLN A 123 -7.07 -11.80 -0.32
C GLN A 123 -7.17 -12.69 0.91
N ASP A 124 -7.18 -14.01 0.72
CA ASP A 124 -7.26 -14.98 1.82
C ASP A 124 -6.08 -14.82 2.80
N MET A 125 -4.88 -14.49 2.29
CA MET A 125 -3.72 -14.21 3.13
C MET A 125 -3.88 -12.93 3.95
N CYS A 126 -4.43 -11.87 3.35
CA CYS A 126 -4.72 -10.62 4.05
C CYS A 126 -5.77 -10.82 5.14
N ASP A 127 -6.79 -11.64 4.91
CA ASP A 127 -7.82 -11.95 5.91
C ASP A 127 -7.21 -12.63 7.14
N VAL A 128 -6.41 -13.68 6.93
CA VAL A 128 -5.73 -14.41 8.03
C VAL A 128 -4.82 -13.48 8.84
N VAL A 129 -4.05 -12.62 8.16
CA VAL A 129 -3.16 -11.67 8.85
C VAL A 129 -3.96 -10.65 9.66
N SER A 130 -5.08 -10.16 9.13
CA SER A 130 -5.93 -9.16 9.78
C SER A 130 -6.63 -9.75 11.02
N ASP A 131 -7.10 -10.98 10.94
CA ASP A 131 -7.72 -11.70 12.05
C ASP A 131 -6.73 -11.92 13.21
N GLU A 132 -5.55 -12.46 12.91
CA GLU A 132 -4.51 -12.70 13.93
C GLU A 132 -3.99 -11.40 14.55
N PHE A 133 -3.85 -10.34 13.75
CA PHE A 133 -3.49 -9.03 14.25
C PHE A 133 -4.55 -8.48 15.22
N THR A 134 -5.83 -8.53 14.83
CA THR A 134 -6.94 -8.03 15.65
C THR A 134 -7.06 -8.81 16.96
N LYS A 135 -6.90 -10.13 16.90
CA LYS A 135 -6.88 -11.00 18.08
C LYS A 135 -5.74 -10.62 19.02
N SER A 136 -4.51 -10.57 18.51
CA SER A 136 -3.32 -10.22 19.30
C SER A 136 -3.43 -8.82 19.92
N LEU A 137 -4.02 -7.87 19.18
CA LEU A 137 -4.27 -6.52 19.67
C LEU A 137 -5.31 -6.50 20.80
N SER A 138 -6.36 -7.32 20.70
CA SER A 138 -7.38 -7.43 21.75
C SER A 138 -6.80 -8.02 23.05
N GLU A 139 -5.98 -9.07 22.94
CA GLU A 139 -5.30 -9.71 24.08
C GLU A 139 -4.35 -8.72 24.76
N TYR A 140 -3.57 -7.96 23.97
CA TYR A 140 -2.69 -6.92 24.49
C TYR A 140 -3.43 -5.81 25.25
N LYS A 141 -4.59 -5.37 24.75
CA LYS A 141 -5.41 -4.34 25.41
C LYS A 141 -5.98 -4.83 26.75
N VAL A 142 -6.40 -6.09 26.83
CA VAL A 142 -6.89 -6.70 28.08
C VAL A 142 -5.78 -6.76 29.12
N ASP A 143 -4.62 -7.31 28.76
CA ASP A 143 -3.45 -7.41 29.67
C ASP A 143 -3.01 -6.03 30.22
N ARG A 144 -3.12 -4.96 29.42
CA ARG A 144 -2.77 -3.60 29.86
C ARG A 144 -3.83 -2.89 30.67
N MET A 145 -5.09 -3.30 30.60
CA MET A 145 -6.16 -2.75 31.45
C MET A 145 -6.20 -3.39 32.83
N GLU A 146 -5.65 -4.61 32.98
CA GLU A 146 -5.57 -5.32 34.26
C GLU A 146 -4.31 -4.98 35.11
N ALA A 147 -3.37 -4.21 34.55
CA ALA A 147 -2.13 -3.77 35.20
C ALA A 147 -2.18 -2.30 35.64
#